data_AF-A0A9Q0HFY1-F1
#
_entry.id   AF-A0A9Q0HFY1-F1
#
_cell.length_a   1.000
_cell.length_b   1.000
_cell.length_c   1.000
_cell.angle_alpha   90.00
_cell.angle_beta   90.00
_cell.angle_gamma   90.00
#
_symmetry.space_group_name_H-M   'P 1'
#
loop_
_entity.id
_entity.type
_entity.pdbx_description
1 polymer ?
#
loop_
_entity_poly.entity_id
_entity_poly.type
_entity_poly.pdbx_seq_one_letter_code
_entity_poly.pdbx_strand_id
1 'polypeptide(L)'
;MDLRGRCSPVGNVIADGQGPLNNGVKDENSERSLELFLKIGLDEKTAWNTIANNKVTANLNAVIQEAAVIDGCSRVVGNLLYMIKTPAQLEAAFSFFGNIGPDKFPVKEFEEACGVGVEVCAEEIECIVTEVFEENKGAILEQRYRTNDMMIQTLKLKSSILIILKKLSNGWAGSPSSSLPLRITYSSDYFQDLYDLAVELICRGHAYVDPQTPEEIKEYQEKKMSSPRRDRPIAESLKLFNEMKLAMIDKGKATLRMKQDMQSEL
;
A
#
# COMPACT_ATOMS: atom_id res chain seq x y z
N MET A 1 -34.66 32.68 56.41
CA MET A 1 -34.07 33.90 57.01
C MET A 1 -33.10 34.47 56.00
N ASP A 2 -33.55 35.48 55.28
CA ASP A 2 -32.71 36.43 54.54
C ASP A 2 -31.86 37.20 55.56
N LEU A 3 -30.62 37.57 55.24
CA LEU A 3 -30.10 38.92 55.45
C LEU A 3 -28.80 39.14 54.63
N ARG A 4 -28.97 39.86 53.51
CA ARG A 4 -28.22 41.07 53.10
C ARG A 4 -26.75 40.95 52.66
N GLY A 5 -26.49 41.47 51.46
CA GLY A 5 -25.18 42.06 51.15
C GLY A 5 -24.86 42.60 49.75
N ARG A 6 -25.83 43.18 49.02
CA ARG A 6 -25.72 44.24 47.98
C ARG A 6 -24.39 44.43 47.20
N CYS A 7 -24.47 44.34 45.86
CA CYS A 7 -24.34 45.49 44.95
C CYS A 7 -24.81 45.13 43.51
N SER A 8 -25.71 45.94 42.95
CA SER A 8 -26.15 45.97 41.54
C SER A 8 -25.75 47.33 40.92
N PRO A 9 -26.10 47.66 39.67
CA PRO A 9 -25.88 47.01 38.37
C PRO A 9 -25.13 47.99 37.42
N VAL A 10 -24.97 47.68 36.13
CA VAL A 10 -25.26 48.55 34.96
C VAL A 10 -24.59 47.94 33.72
N GLY A 11 -25.36 47.75 32.65
CA GLY A 11 -24.81 47.65 31.29
C GLY A 11 -25.30 46.46 30.49
N ASN A 12 -26.58 46.46 30.14
CA ASN A 12 -27.14 45.60 29.11
C ASN A 12 -26.76 46.19 27.73
N VAL A 13 -26.03 45.47 26.88
CA VAL A 13 -26.18 45.60 25.41
C VAL A 13 -26.00 44.23 24.76
N ILE A 14 -27.06 43.86 24.07
CA ILE A 14 -27.28 42.70 23.24
C ILE A 14 -26.35 42.79 22.02
N ALA A 15 -25.64 41.71 21.70
CA ALA A 15 -25.26 41.39 20.33
C ALA A 15 -25.27 39.87 20.17
N ASP A 16 -26.08 39.45 19.22
CA ASP A 16 -26.48 38.10 18.90
C ASP A 16 -25.34 37.15 18.55
N GLY A 17 -25.63 35.85 18.69
CA GLY A 17 -25.46 34.96 17.55
C GLY A 17 -24.15 34.18 17.45
N GLN A 18 -24.23 32.96 18.00
CA GLN A 18 -23.77 31.72 17.36
C GLN A 18 -22.26 31.45 17.18
N GLY A 19 -21.80 30.47 17.97
CA GLY A 19 -21.14 29.29 17.41
C GLY A 19 -19.61 29.26 17.49
N PRO A 20 -19.00 28.30 18.22
CA PRO A 20 -17.55 28.15 18.30
C PRO A 20 -17.03 27.43 17.04
N LEU A 21 -15.70 27.44 16.82
CA LEU A 21 -14.89 26.23 16.64
C LEU A 21 -13.48 26.56 16.07
N ASN A 22 -12.48 26.15 16.85
CA ASN A 22 -11.23 25.52 16.40
C ASN A 22 -10.10 26.40 15.81
N ASN A 23 -9.40 27.13 16.67
CA ASN A 23 -7.97 27.41 16.44
C ASN A 23 -7.18 26.13 16.75
N GLY A 24 -7.04 25.27 15.73
CA GLY A 24 -6.11 24.15 15.76
C GLY A 24 -4.68 24.67 15.87
N VAL A 25 -3.92 24.04 16.75
CA VAL A 25 -2.46 24.19 16.87
C VAL A 25 -1.85 24.10 15.48
N LYS A 26 -1.24 25.19 14.98
CA LYS A 26 -0.41 25.13 13.77
C LYS A 26 0.83 24.33 14.14
N ASP A 27 1.03 23.18 13.51
CA ASP A 27 2.21 22.34 13.70
C ASP A 27 3.49 23.18 13.53
N GLU A 28 4.37 23.21 14.54
CA GLU A 28 5.65 23.94 14.51
C GLU A 28 6.50 23.60 13.25
N ASN A 29 6.35 22.38 12.74
CA ASN A 29 7.05 21.90 11.54
C ASN A 29 6.55 22.57 10.24
N SER A 30 5.26 22.89 10.20
CA SER A 30 4.61 23.58 9.07
C SER A 30 5.02 25.05 9.03
N GLU A 31 5.18 25.70 10.18
CA GLU A 31 5.67 27.08 10.25
C GLU A 31 7.15 27.21 9.85
N ARG A 32 8.00 26.26 10.27
CA ARG A 32 9.41 26.21 9.83
C ARG A 32 9.54 25.99 8.31
N SER A 33 8.73 25.10 7.75
CA SER A 33 8.71 24.85 6.30
C SER A 33 8.20 26.06 5.51
N LEU A 34 7.20 26.78 6.04
CA LEU A 34 6.69 28.02 5.45
C LEU A 34 7.78 29.10 5.39
N GLU A 35 8.51 29.30 6.49
CA GLU A 35 9.58 30.28 6.55
C GLU A 35 10.70 29.95 5.54
N LEU A 36 11.07 28.68 5.43
CA LEU A 36 12.05 28.21 4.45
C LEU A 36 11.59 28.44 3.01
N PHE A 37 10.34 28.12 2.68
CA PHE A 37 9.80 28.30 1.33
C PHE A 37 9.71 29.78 0.93
N LEU A 38 9.40 30.67 1.88
CA LEU A 38 9.44 32.12 1.65
C LEU A 38 10.89 32.62 1.45
N LYS A 39 11.86 32.09 2.20
CA LYS A 39 13.30 32.46 2.06
C LYS A 39 13.91 32.05 0.72
N ILE A 40 13.43 30.99 0.10
CA ILE A 40 13.84 30.62 -1.26
C ILE A 40 13.09 31.40 -2.34
N GLY A 41 12.13 32.26 -1.97
CA GLY A 41 11.46 33.20 -2.85
C GLY A 41 10.15 32.71 -3.47
N LEU A 42 9.53 31.65 -2.94
CA LEU A 42 8.18 31.25 -3.35
C LEU A 42 7.13 32.29 -2.90
N ASP A 43 6.09 32.44 -3.70
CA ASP A 43 4.92 33.22 -3.32
C ASP A 43 4.19 32.58 -2.14
N GLU A 44 3.66 33.42 -1.22
CA GLU A 44 2.99 32.98 0.00
C GLU A 44 1.86 31.97 -0.27
N LYS A 45 1.06 32.21 -1.31
CA LYS A 45 -0.02 31.30 -1.73
C LYS A 45 0.51 29.93 -2.16
N THR A 46 1.63 29.89 -2.89
CA THR A 46 2.24 28.65 -3.38
C THR A 46 2.89 27.89 -2.24
N ALA A 47 3.55 28.58 -1.31
CA ALA A 47 4.13 27.98 -0.11
C ALA A 47 3.05 27.32 0.77
N TRP A 48 1.92 27.98 1.00
CA TRP A 48 0.78 27.41 1.73
C TRP A 48 0.19 26.17 1.04
N ASN A 49 -0.01 26.24 -0.29
CA ASN A 49 -0.50 25.09 -1.06
C ASN A 49 0.49 23.90 -1.03
N THR A 50 1.79 24.19 -0.94
CA THR A 50 2.84 23.17 -0.86
C THR A 50 2.79 22.46 0.48
N ILE A 51 2.69 23.20 1.59
CA ILE A 51 2.59 22.65 2.95
C ILE A 51 1.36 21.77 3.12
N ALA A 52 0.26 22.08 2.42
CA ALA A 52 -0.94 21.24 2.40
C ALA A 52 -0.69 19.83 1.83
N ASN A 53 0.38 19.63 1.03
CA ASN A 53 0.78 18.34 0.50
C ASN A 53 2.06 17.83 1.17
N ASN A 54 1.88 16.94 2.16
CA ASN A 54 2.98 16.37 2.95
C ASN A 54 4.11 15.74 2.11
N LYS A 55 3.80 15.13 0.96
CA LYS A 55 4.82 14.52 0.09
C LYS A 55 5.69 15.57 -0.60
N VAL A 56 5.05 16.62 -1.13
CA VAL A 56 5.76 17.70 -1.83
C VAL A 56 6.60 18.51 -0.84
N THR A 57 6.07 18.77 0.36
CA THR A 57 6.81 19.45 1.44
C THR A 57 8.06 18.69 1.85
N ALA A 58 7.96 17.37 2.04
CA ALA A 58 9.11 16.54 2.40
C ALA A 58 10.18 16.53 1.29
N ASN A 59 9.76 16.38 0.02
CA ASN A 59 10.69 16.38 -1.11
C ASN A 59 11.38 17.73 -1.29
N LEU A 60 10.63 18.84 -1.21
CA LEU A 60 11.19 20.18 -1.39
C LEU A 60 12.15 20.54 -0.25
N ASN A 61 11.84 20.17 1.00
CA ASN A 61 12.76 20.35 2.12
C ASN A 61 14.08 19.56 1.93
N ALA A 62 14.00 18.33 1.42
CA ALA A 62 15.20 17.54 1.12
C ALA A 62 16.05 18.20 0.03
N VAL A 63 15.42 18.68 -1.05
CA VAL A 63 16.09 19.40 -2.15
C VAL A 63 16.75 20.70 -1.65
N ILE A 64 16.09 21.46 -0.77
CA ILE A 64 16.64 22.70 -0.20
C ILE A 64 17.87 22.42 0.69
N GLN A 65 17.82 21.34 1.48
CA GLN A 65 18.95 20.93 2.32
C GLN A 65 20.14 20.45 1.48
N GLU A 66 19.87 19.67 0.43
CA GLU A 66 20.89 19.14 -0.47
C GLU A 66 21.52 20.23 -1.34
N ALA A 67 20.73 21.20 -1.77
CA ALA A 67 21.21 22.40 -2.47
C ALA A 67 21.94 23.40 -1.55
N ALA A 68 21.96 23.17 -0.23
CA ALA A 68 22.57 24.03 0.77
C ALA A 68 22.08 25.50 0.74
N VAL A 69 20.82 25.74 0.37
CA VAL A 69 20.22 27.08 0.24
C VAL A 69 19.34 27.48 1.43
N ILE A 70 19.63 26.92 2.61
CA ILE A 70 18.83 27.09 3.84
C ILE A 70 18.78 28.57 4.29
N ASP A 71 19.84 29.33 3.99
CA ASP A 71 19.95 30.76 4.31
C ASP A 71 19.26 31.68 3.29
N GLY A 72 18.61 31.10 2.27
CA GLY A 72 17.84 31.80 1.24
C GLY A 72 18.51 31.81 -0.13
N CYS A 73 17.70 31.97 -1.18
CA CYS A 73 18.18 32.05 -2.56
C CYS A 73 17.37 33.08 -3.37
N SER A 74 17.83 33.39 -4.58
CA SER A 74 17.05 34.25 -5.48
C SER A 74 15.75 33.58 -5.89
N ARG A 75 14.70 34.38 -6.13
CA ARG A 75 13.38 33.89 -6.57
C ARG A 75 13.45 33.01 -7.82
N VAL A 76 14.41 33.27 -8.71
CA VAL A 76 14.64 32.45 -9.91
C VAL A 76 15.12 31.05 -9.53
N VAL A 77 16.08 30.95 -8.60
CA VAL A 77 16.61 29.66 -8.11
C VAL A 77 15.54 28.90 -7.32
N GLY A 78 14.78 29.57 -6.46
CA GLY A 78 13.70 28.93 -5.72
C GLY A 78 12.58 28.39 -6.60
N ASN A 79 12.22 29.12 -7.66
CA ASN A 79 11.26 28.64 -8.64
C ASN A 79 11.79 27.40 -9.39
N LEU A 80 13.08 27.34 -9.71
CA LEU A 80 13.69 26.15 -10.33
C LEU A 80 13.70 24.95 -9.36
N LEU A 81 14.06 25.17 -8.10
CA LEU A 81 14.03 24.12 -7.07
C LEU A 81 12.60 23.60 -6.83
N TYR A 82 11.59 24.46 -6.93
CA TYR A 82 10.18 24.05 -6.83
C TYR A 82 9.73 23.18 -8.03
N MET A 83 10.33 23.37 -9.22
CA MET A 83 10.06 22.53 -10.39
C MET A 83 10.72 21.15 -10.29
N ILE A 84 11.80 21.02 -9.50
CA ILE A 84 12.51 19.77 -9.23
C ILE A 84 11.80 19.04 -8.09
N LYS A 85 10.96 18.06 -8.44
CA LYS A 85 10.12 17.34 -7.48
C LYS A 85 10.81 16.12 -6.85
N THR A 86 11.96 15.69 -7.38
CA THR A 86 12.66 14.46 -6.96
C THR A 86 14.20 14.60 -6.98
N PRO A 87 14.94 13.83 -6.15
CA PRO A 87 16.40 13.83 -6.14
C PRO A 87 17.04 13.47 -7.49
N ALA A 88 16.44 12.57 -8.27
CA ALA A 88 16.95 12.22 -9.60
C ALA A 88 16.90 13.40 -10.59
N GLN A 89 15.89 14.26 -10.48
CA GLN A 89 15.81 15.49 -11.28
C GLN A 89 16.84 16.53 -10.82
N LEU A 90 17.23 16.52 -9.54
CA LEU A 90 18.27 17.38 -9.00
C LEU A 90 19.67 16.97 -9.53
N GLU A 91 19.98 15.68 -9.54
CA GLU A 91 21.21 15.15 -10.16
C GLU A 91 21.29 15.49 -11.65
N ALA A 92 20.17 15.33 -12.38
CA ALA A 92 20.08 15.70 -13.79
C ALA A 92 20.29 17.20 -14.01
N ALA A 93 19.75 18.04 -13.13
CA ALA A 93 19.95 19.49 -13.15
C ALA A 93 21.43 19.86 -12.96
N PHE A 94 22.13 19.27 -11.97
CA PHE A 94 23.56 19.51 -11.79
C PHE A 94 24.40 19.10 -13.00
N SER A 95 24.08 17.95 -13.61
CA SER A 95 24.72 17.50 -14.84
C SER A 95 24.48 18.46 -16.01
N PHE A 96 23.27 19.02 -16.12
CA PHE A 96 22.92 20.00 -17.14
C PHE A 96 23.69 21.32 -16.95
N PHE A 97 23.77 21.82 -15.71
CA PHE A 97 24.54 23.04 -15.39
C PHE A 97 26.04 22.88 -15.63
N GLY A 98 26.60 21.68 -15.40
CA GLY A 98 28.00 21.39 -15.71
C GLY A 98 28.35 21.52 -17.20
N ASN A 99 27.35 21.48 -18.08
CA ASN A 99 27.51 21.52 -19.54
C ASN A 99 27.14 22.87 -20.18
N ILE A 100 26.65 23.85 -19.40
CA ILE A 100 26.17 25.14 -19.92
C ILE A 100 27.06 26.30 -19.45
N GLY A 101 27.39 27.19 -20.39
CA GLY A 101 28.12 28.44 -20.10
C GLY A 101 27.25 29.51 -19.42
N PRO A 102 27.85 30.55 -18.80
CA PRO A 102 27.14 31.52 -17.94
C PRO A 102 26.13 32.42 -18.67
N ASP A 103 26.19 32.52 -20.00
CA ASP A 103 25.38 33.46 -20.75
C ASP A 103 24.21 32.76 -21.43
N LYS A 104 23.04 32.88 -20.75
CA LYS A 104 21.67 32.54 -21.19
C LYS A 104 21.22 31.11 -20.85
N PHE A 105 20.38 31.00 -19.83
CA PHE A 105 19.79 29.74 -19.36
C PHE A 105 18.62 29.29 -20.26
N PRO A 106 18.74 28.16 -21.00
CA PRO A 106 17.68 27.67 -21.86
C PRO A 106 16.66 26.86 -21.04
N VAL A 107 15.62 27.54 -20.57
CA VAL A 107 14.57 26.96 -19.70
C VAL A 107 13.94 25.69 -20.30
N LYS A 108 13.66 25.68 -21.60
CA LYS A 108 13.05 24.50 -22.26
C LYS A 108 13.97 23.28 -22.29
N GLU A 109 15.24 23.48 -22.62
CA GLU A 109 16.24 22.41 -22.64
C GLU A 109 16.48 21.87 -21.23
N PHE A 110 16.45 22.76 -20.23
CA PHE A 110 16.52 22.37 -18.82
C PHE A 110 15.32 21.53 -18.38
N GLU A 111 14.10 21.98 -18.67
CA GLU A 111 12.87 21.25 -18.35
C GLU A 111 12.84 19.87 -19.02
N GLU A 112 13.32 19.78 -20.26
CA GLU A 112 13.43 18.54 -21.00
C GLU A 112 14.47 17.58 -20.40
N ALA A 113 15.68 18.08 -20.14
CA ALA A 113 16.81 17.32 -19.58
C ALA A 113 16.53 16.84 -18.14
N CYS A 114 15.87 17.67 -17.33
CA CYS A 114 15.54 17.35 -15.94
C CYS A 114 14.22 16.59 -15.81
N GLY A 115 13.55 16.23 -16.90
CA GLY A 115 12.29 15.48 -16.83
C GLY A 115 11.16 16.23 -16.12
N VAL A 116 11.17 17.56 -16.14
CA VAL A 116 10.15 18.39 -15.49
C VAL A 116 8.82 18.19 -16.22
N GLY A 117 7.75 17.92 -15.47
CA GLY A 117 6.42 17.63 -16.04
C GLY A 117 6.19 16.18 -16.49
N VAL A 118 7.16 15.28 -16.32
CA VAL A 118 6.98 13.84 -16.53
C VAL A 118 6.42 13.22 -15.25
N GLU A 119 5.15 12.84 -15.28
CA GLU A 119 4.57 11.98 -14.24
C GLU A 119 4.62 10.53 -14.72
N VAL A 120 5.40 9.70 -14.02
CA VAL A 120 5.43 8.25 -14.24
C VAL A 120 4.26 7.64 -13.48
N CYS A 121 3.37 6.94 -14.17
CA CYS A 121 2.25 6.25 -13.51
C CYS A 121 2.66 4.84 -13.05
N ALA A 122 1.91 4.27 -12.10
CA ALA A 122 2.25 2.97 -11.50
C ALA A 122 2.20 1.83 -12.54
N GLU A 123 1.29 1.94 -13.50
CA GLU A 123 1.08 0.98 -14.58
C GLU A 123 2.26 0.94 -15.55
N GLU A 124 2.88 2.10 -15.80
CA GLU A 124 4.10 2.19 -16.61
C GLU A 124 5.27 1.49 -15.93
N ILE A 125 5.41 1.67 -14.61
CA ILE A 125 6.43 0.96 -13.82
C ILE A 125 6.18 -0.55 -13.89
N GLU A 126 4.94 -0.98 -13.71
CA GLU A 126 4.57 -2.40 -13.76
C GLU A 126 4.87 -3.02 -15.13
N CYS A 127 4.57 -2.33 -16.23
CA CYS A 127 4.89 -2.81 -17.58
C CYS A 127 6.39 -2.98 -17.78
N ILE A 128 7.21 -2.00 -17.39
CA ILE A 128 8.68 -2.06 -17.52
C ILE A 128 9.26 -3.17 -16.67
N VAL A 129 8.79 -3.27 -15.42
CA VAL A 129 9.24 -4.32 -14.50
C VAL A 129 8.87 -5.69 -15.05
N THR A 130 7.67 -5.85 -15.59
CA THR A 130 7.21 -7.11 -16.19
C THR A 130 8.06 -7.50 -17.41
N GLU A 131 8.36 -6.55 -18.30
CA GLU A 131 9.22 -6.80 -19.46
C GLU A 131 10.61 -7.28 -19.05
N VAL A 132 11.26 -6.58 -18.10
CA VAL A 132 12.56 -6.98 -17.57
C VAL A 132 12.49 -8.33 -16.85
N PHE A 133 11.38 -8.61 -16.16
CA PHE A 133 11.19 -9.88 -15.48
C PHE A 133 11.07 -11.04 -16.46
N GLU A 134 10.31 -10.88 -17.54
CA GLU A 134 10.14 -11.92 -18.57
C GLU A 134 11.43 -12.16 -19.38
N GLU A 135 12.15 -11.09 -19.76
CA GLU A 135 13.45 -11.21 -20.44
C GLU A 135 14.48 -12.01 -19.63
N ASN A 136 14.39 -11.90 -18.30
CA ASN A 136 15.36 -12.51 -17.39
C ASN A 136 14.81 -13.71 -16.61
N LYS A 137 13.60 -14.18 -16.92
CA LYS A 137 12.87 -15.21 -16.16
C LYS A 137 13.66 -16.49 -15.95
N GLY A 138 14.42 -16.93 -16.96
CA GLY A 138 15.29 -18.10 -16.85
C GLY A 138 16.34 -17.93 -15.75
N ALA A 139 17.02 -16.78 -15.73
CA ALA A 139 18.03 -16.47 -14.71
C ALA A 139 17.42 -16.29 -13.31
N ILE A 140 16.20 -15.76 -13.20
CA ILE A 140 15.47 -15.65 -11.91
C ILE A 140 15.16 -17.02 -11.36
N LEU A 141 14.63 -17.94 -12.18
CA LEU A 141 14.25 -19.27 -11.71
C LEU A 141 15.46 -20.08 -11.23
N GLU A 142 16.61 -19.89 -11.88
CA GLU A 142 17.86 -20.58 -11.55
C GLU A 142 18.58 -19.96 -10.33
N GLN A 143 18.74 -18.65 -10.30
CA GLN A 143 19.57 -17.95 -9.31
C GLN A 143 18.76 -17.30 -8.18
N ARG A 144 17.42 -17.34 -8.27
CA ARG A 144 16.46 -16.79 -7.30
C ARG A 144 16.81 -15.35 -6.92
N TYR A 145 17.01 -15.08 -5.64
CA TYR A 145 17.27 -13.75 -5.10
C TYR A 145 18.68 -13.21 -5.41
N ARG A 146 19.60 -14.02 -5.94
CA ARG A 146 20.94 -13.54 -6.33
C ARG A 146 20.89 -12.60 -7.54
N THR A 147 19.85 -12.68 -8.35
CA THR A 147 19.65 -11.87 -9.56
C THR A 147 19.10 -10.47 -9.25
N ASN A 148 18.65 -10.22 -8.02
CA ASN A 148 17.95 -9.00 -7.64
C ASN A 148 18.79 -7.73 -7.91
N ASP A 149 20.06 -7.74 -7.54
CA ASP A 149 20.93 -6.56 -7.72
C ASP A 149 21.12 -6.22 -9.21
N MET A 150 21.31 -7.24 -10.05
CA MET A 150 21.44 -7.08 -11.50
C MET A 150 20.14 -6.53 -12.11
N MET A 151 18.99 -7.00 -11.64
CA MET A 151 17.69 -6.52 -12.11
C MET A 151 17.42 -5.09 -11.70
N ILE A 152 17.72 -4.71 -10.46
CA ILE A 152 17.53 -3.33 -9.99
C ILE A 152 18.39 -2.36 -10.81
N GLN A 153 19.63 -2.74 -11.13
CA GLN A 153 20.49 -1.92 -12.00
C GLN A 153 19.94 -1.81 -13.43
N THR A 154 19.46 -2.92 -13.99
CA THR A 154 18.88 -2.97 -15.33
C THR A 154 17.59 -2.15 -15.41
N LEU A 155 16.74 -2.23 -14.39
CA LEU A 155 15.50 -1.45 -14.27
C LEU A 155 15.80 0.05 -14.18
N LYS A 156 16.75 0.46 -13.33
CA LYS A 156 17.18 1.86 -13.26
C LYS A 156 17.61 2.40 -14.63
N LEU A 157 18.40 1.62 -15.37
CA LEU A 157 18.88 2.00 -16.69
C LEU A 157 17.75 2.07 -17.72
N LYS A 158 16.88 1.05 -17.77
CA LYS A 158 15.75 0.99 -18.71
C LYS A 158 14.72 2.08 -18.42
N SER A 159 14.44 2.40 -17.16
CA SER A 159 13.54 3.51 -16.80
C SER A 159 14.08 4.85 -17.28
N SER A 160 15.37 5.15 -17.10
CA SER A 160 15.97 6.38 -17.62
C SER A 160 15.90 6.47 -19.15
N ILE A 161 16.17 5.37 -19.86
CA ILE A 161 16.14 5.32 -21.34
C ILE A 161 14.71 5.39 -21.88
N LEU A 162 13.74 4.72 -21.24
CA LEU A 162 12.34 4.73 -21.69
C LEU A 162 11.69 6.10 -21.51
N ILE A 163 12.02 6.84 -20.45
CA ILE A 163 11.57 8.23 -20.26
C ILE A 163 12.05 9.10 -21.44
N ILE A 164 13.28 8.89 -21.91
CA ILE A 164 13.86 9.61 -23.05
C ILE A 164 13.18 9.18 -24.37
N LEU A 165 13.00 7.88 -24.61
CA LEU A 165 12.39 7.36 -25.84
C LEU A 165 10.89 7.68 -25.97
N LYS A 166 10.15 7.69 -24.87
CA LYS A 166 8.71 8.01 -24.86
C LYS A 166 8.44 9.51 -25.08
N LYS A 167 9.38 10.39 -24.68
CA LYS A 167 9.36 11.81 -25.05
C LYS A 167 9.63 12.04 -26.54
N LEU A 168 10.49 11.24 -27.16
CA LEU A 168 10.79 11.34 -28.60
C LEU A 168 9.65 10.77 -29.48
N SER A 169 8.92 9.78 -28.95
CA SER A 169 7.74 9.19 -29.58
C SER A 169 6.46 9.85 -29.07
N ASN A 170 6.19 11.10 -29.46
CA ASN A 170 4.89 11.73 -29.23
C ASN A 170 3.76 10.84 -29.78
N GLY A 171 3.03 10.18 -28.87
CA GLY A 171 1.85 9.37 -29.18
C GLY A 171 2.06 7.90 -28.86
N TRP A 172 1.68 7.48 -27.65
CA TRP A 172 1.13 6.14 -27.50
C TRP A 172 -0.17 6.21 -26.71
N ALA A 173 -1.21 5.70 -27.38
CA ALA A 173 -2.60 5.69 -26.99
C ALA A 173 -2.94 4.56 -26.01
N GLY A 174 -3.87 4.85 -25.10
CA GLY A 174 -4.78 3.86 -24.51
C GLY A 174 -4.13 2.88 -23.53
N SER A 175 -4.25 3.18 -22.23
CA SER A 175 -4.05 2.17 -21.20
C SER A 175 -5.33 1.33 -21.09
N PRO A 176 -5.27 -0.02 -21.19
CA PRO A 176 -6.40 -0.84 -20.83
C PRO A 176 -6.51 -0.85 -19.29
N SER A 177 -7.62 -0.30 -18.79
CA SER A 177 -8.05 -0.53 -17.41
C SER A 177 -8.18 -2.04 -17.19
N SER A 178 -7.21 -2.66 -16.52
CA SER A 178 -7.25 -4.07 -16.17
C SER A 178 -7.53 -4.21 -14.67
N SER A 179 -8.81 -4.17 -14.31
CA SER A 179 -9.31 -4.75 -13.05
C SER A 179 -9.31 -6.29 -13.13
N LEU A 180 -8.21 -6.88 -13.61
CA LEU A 180 -8.07 -8.32 -13.74
C LEU A 180 -7.38 -8.87 -12.48
N PRO A 181 -7.87 -10.00 -11.93
CA PRO A 181 -7.25 -10.61 -10.77
C PRO A 181 -5.80 -11.02 -11.10
N LEU A 182 -4.87 -10.68 -10.20
CA LEU A 182 -3.43 -10.98 -10.31
C LEU A 182 -3.14 -12.47 -10.58
N ARG A 183 -3.99 -13.36 -10.04
CA ARG A 183 -3.97 -14.79 -10.33
C ARG A 183 -5.35 -15.37 -10.09
N ILE A 184 -5.85 -16.13 -11.06
CA ILE A 184 -7.07 -16.94 -10.88
C ILE A 184 -6.64 -18.28 -10.30
N THR A 185 -7.18 -18.63 -9.13
CA THR A 185 -6.98 -19.93 -8.48
C THR A 185 -8.32 -20.54 -8.14
N TYR A 186 -8.42 -21.86 -8.17
CA TYR A 186 -9.61 -22.60 -7.79
C TYR A 186 -9.39 -23.32 -6.45
N SER A 187 -10.46 -23.53 -5.69
CA SER A 187 -10.37 -24.33 -4.45
C SER A 187 -9.91 -25.77 -4.71
N SER A 188 -10.17 -26.30 -5.92
CA SER A 188 -9.71 -27.61 -6.36
C SER A 188 -8.20 -27.73 -6.48
N ASP A 189 -7.49 -26.61 -6.70
CA ASP A 189 -6.03 -26.60 -6.83
C ASP A 189 -5.34 -27.06 -5.53
N TYR A 190 -6.07 -27.01 -4.41
CA TYR A 190 -5.58 -27.32 -3.06
C TYR A 190 -6.21 -28.58 -2.46
N PHE A 191 -6.94 -29.41 -3.23
CA PHE A 191 -7.62 -30.59 -2.67
C PHE A 191 -6.66 -31.61 -2.03
N GLN A 192 -5.46 -31.76 -2.59
CA GLN A 192 -4.45 -32.63 -2.00
C GLN A 192 -3.97 -32.07 -0.66
N ASP A 193 -3.63 -30.77 -0.60
CA ASP A 193 -3.23 -30.09 0.63
C ASP A 193 -4.33 -30.16 1.70
N LEU A 194 -5.59 -29.96 1.32
CA LEU A 194 -6.74 -30.06 2.21
C LEU A 194 -6.94 -31.49 2.73
N TYR A 195 -6.70 -32.50 1.90
CA TYR A 195 -6.75 -33.90 2.32
C TYR A 195 -5.64 -34.23 3.31
N ASP A 196 -4.41 -33.78 3.05
CA ASP A 196 -3.26 -34.03 3.92
C ASP A 196 -3.42 -33.32 5.28
N LEU A 197 -3.96 -32.10 5.28
CA LEU A 197 -4.34 -31.39 6.50
C LEU A 197 -5.45 -32.13 7.27
N ALA A 198 -6.44 -32.69 6.58
CA ALA A 198 -7.48 -33.49 7.21
C ALA A 198 -6.92 -34.76 7.87
N VAL A 199 -5.98 -35.46 7.22
CA VAL A 199 -5.27 -36.60 7.80
C VAL A 199 -4.48 -36.19 9.04
N GLU A 200 -3.78 -35.05 8.99
CA GLU A 200 -3.03 -34.52 10.12
C GLU A 200 -3.95 -34.18 11.31
N LEU A 201 -5.12 -33.57 11.05
CA LEU A 201 -6.12 -33.29 12.08
C LEU A 201 -6.63 -34.56 12.75
N ILE A 202 -6.83 -35.64 11.99
CA ILE A 202 -7.20 -36.95 12.56
C ILE A 202 -6.05 -37.50 13.41
N CYS A 203 -4.80 -37.42 12.93
CA CYS A 203 -3.61 -37.89 13.65
C CYS A 203 -3.40 -37.16 14.97
N ARG A 204 -3.70 -35.86 15.02
CA ARG A 204 -3.64 -35.05 16.25
C ARG A 204 -4.86 -35.23 17.16
N GLY A 205 -5.84 -36.04 16.75
CA GLY A 205 -7.06 -36.28 17.52
C GLY A 205 -8.06 -35.10 17.49
N HIS A 206 -7.91 -34.16 16.56
CA HIS A 206 -8.80 -33.01 16.37
C HIS A 206 -9.91 -33.25 15.34
N ALA A 207 -9.90 -34.38 14.63
CA ALA A 207 -10.96 -34.78 13.73
C ALA A 207 -11.25 -36.28 13.84
N TYR A 208 -12.46 -36.68 13.46
CA TYR A 208 -12.91 -38.07 13.45
C TYR A 208 -13.91 -38.27 12.31
N VAL A 209 -13.98 -39.50 11.78
CA VAL A 209 -15.03 -39.86 10.82
C VAL A 209 -16.27 -40.26 11.58
N ASP A 210 -17.42 -39.73 11.19
CA ASP A 210 -18.71 -39.97 11.80
C ASP A 210 -19.67 -40.57 10.76
N PRO A 211 -20.14 -41.81 10.94
CA PRO A 211 -21.10 -42.45 10.05
C PRO A 211 -22.56 -42.22 10.44
N GLN A 212 -22.83 -41.21 11.26
CA GLN A 212 -24.19 -40.70 11.45
C GLN A 212 -24.73 -40.09 10.16
N THR A 213 -26.03 -40.22 9.92
CA THR A 213 -26.68 -39.52 8.81
C THR A 213 -26.77 -38.01 9.09
N PRO A 214 -26.92 -37.16 8.05
CA PRO A 214 -27.09 -35.72 8.25
C PRO A 214 -28.23 -35.36 9.20
N GLU A 215 -29.32 -36.15 9.19
CA GLU A 215 -30.48 -35.97 10.06
C GLU A 215 -30.13 -36.26 11.53
N GLU A 216 -29.42 -37.35 11.79
CA GLU A 216 -28.94 -37.70 13.13
C GLU A 216 -27.94 -36.66 13.65
N ILE A 217 -27.04 -36.17 12.79
CA ILE A 217 -26.08 -35.12 13.16
C ILE A 217 -26.81 -33.85 13.58
N LYS A 218 -27.84 -33.44 12.82
CA LYS A 218 -28.65 -32.26 13.13
C LYS A 218 -29.38 -32.41 14.46
N GLU A 219 -29.99 -33.57 14.71
CA GLU A 219 -30.67 -33.86 15.98
C GLU A 219 -29.72 -33.77 17.18
N TYR A 220 -28.51 -34.33 17.06
CA TYR A 220 -27.51 -34.26 18.13
C TYR A 220 -26.98 -32.83 18.36
N GLN A 221 -26.84 -32.04 17.29
CA GLN A 221 -26.48 -30.62 17.39
C GLN A 221 -27.56 -29.82 18.11
N GLU A 222 -28.84 -30.02 17.77
CA GLU A 222 -29.98 -29.37 18.44
C GLU A 222 -30.06 -29.74 19.93
N LYS A 223 -29.74 -30.99 20.26
CA LYS A 223 -29.66 -31.48 21.65
C LYS A 223 -28.38 -31.09 22.38
N LYS A 224 -27.45 -30.37 21.74
CA LYS A 224 -26.09 -30.05 22.25
C LYS A 224 -25.33 -31.29 22.76
N MET A 225 -25.58 -32.44 22.15
CA MET A 225 -24.94 -33.72 22.50
C MET A 225 -23.72 -33.97 21.62
N SER A 226 -22.66 -34.53 22.21
CA SER A 226 -21.50 -34.99 21.45
C SER A 226 -21.84 -36.27 20.68
N SER A 227 -21.26 -36.43 19.48
CA SER A 227 -21.41 -37.68 18.71
C SER A 227 -20.87 -38.87 19.52
N PRO A 228 -21.56 -40.02 19.54
CA PRO A 228 -21.09 -41.23 20.22
C PRO A 228 -19.73 -41.73 19.72
N ARG A 229 -19.31 -41.33 18.51
CA ARG A 229 -18.05 -41.77 17.89
C ARG A 229 -16.93 -40.73 17.93
N ARG A 230 -17.12 -39.65 18.69
CA ARG A 230 -16.14 -38.56 18.86
C ARG A 230 -14.80 -39.06 19.41
N ASP A 231 -14.81 -40.06 20.29
CA ASP A 231 -13.62 -40.59 20.97
C ASP A 231 -13.08 -41.88 20.37
N ARG A 232 -13.47 -42.20 19.13
CA ARG A 232 -12.98 -43.40 18.46
C ARG A 232 -11.46 -43.35 18.21
N PRO A 233 -10.79 -44.51 18.10
CA PRO A 233 -9.36 -44.56 17.82
C PRO A 233 -8.99 -43.84 16.52
N ILE A 234 -7.84 -43.17 16.54
CA ILE A 234 -7.28 -42.43 15.40
C ILE A 234 -7.13 -43.36 14.17
N ALA A 235 -6.57 -44.56 14.37
CA ALA A 235 -6.34 -45.53 13.31
C ALA A 235 -7.64 -45.95 12.58
N GLU A 236 -8.75 -46.03 13.31
CA GLU A 236 -10.06 -46.37 12.73
C GLU A 236 -10.61 -45.21 11.89
N SER A 237 -10.47 -43.96 12.38
CA SER A 237 -10.87 -42.77 11.63
C SER A 237 -10.06 -42.60 10.34
N LEU A 238 -8.75 -42.87 10.38
CA LEU A 238 -7.89 -42.83 9.19
C LEU A 238 -8.31 -43.85 8.15
N LYS A 239 -8.61 -45.09 8.58
CA LYS A 239 -9.07 -46.14 7.68
C LYS A 239 -10.38 -45.74 6.98
N LEU A 240 -11.36 -45.28 7.75
CA LEU A 240 -12.66 -44.84 7.20
C LEU A 240 -12.51 -43.63 6.28
N PHE A 241 -11.63 -42.67 6.62
CA PHE A 241 -11.41 -41.50 5.77
C PHE A 241 -10.75 -41.89 4.43
N ASN A 242 -9.87 -42.89 4.44
CA ASN A 242 -9.30 -43.44 3.21
C ASN A 242 -10.35 -44.22 2.39
N GLU A 243 -11.24 -44.97 3.05
CA GLU A 243 -12.38 -45.64 2.39
C GLU A 243 -13.34 -44.64 1.75
N MET A 244 -13.58 -43.48 2.39
CA MET A 244 -14.35 -42.37 1.80
C MET A 244 -13.68 -41.83 0.54
N LYS A 245 -12.35 -41.65 0.54
CA LYS A 245 -11.57 -41.21 -0.64
C LYS A 245 -11.64 -42.22 -1.79
N LEU A 246 -11.64 -43.52 -1.47
CA LEU A 246 -11.75 -44.61 -2.44
C LEU A 246 -13.20 -44.88 -2.90
N ALA A 247 -14.16 -44.06 -2.48
CA ALA A 247 -15.59 -44.22 -2.79
C ALA A 247 -16.18 -45.58 -2.36
N MET A 248 -15.65 -46.18 -1.30
CA MET A 248 -16.14 -47.44 -0.72
C MET A 248 -17.35 -47.22 0.20
N ILE A 249 -17.66 -45.96 0.55
CA ILE A 249 -18.79 -45.58 1.40
C ILE A 249 -19.75 -44.72 0.58
N ASP A 250 -21.04 -45.06 0.59
CA ASP A 250 -22.04 -44.29 -0.13
C ASP A 250 -22.13 -42.85 0.37
N LYS A 251 -22.47 -41.94 -0.54
CA LYS A 251 -22.64 -40.52 -0.23
C LYS A 251 -23.62 -40.33 0.93
N GLY A 252 -23.18 -39.59 1.95
CA GLY A 252 -23.99 -39.27 3.14
C GLY A 252 -23.95 -40.33 4.25
N LYS A 253 -23.29 -41.49 4.05
CA LYS A 253 -23.14 -42.51 5.10
C LYS A 253 -21.93 -42.28 6.03
N ALA A 254 -21.01 -41.40 5.66
CA ALA A 254 -19.90 -41.00 6.51
C ALA A 254 -19.49 -39.56 6.21
N THR A 255 -19.14 -38.83 7.27
CA THR A 255 -18.70 -37.44 7.20
C THR A 255 -17.46 -37.26 8.08
N LEU A 256 -16.45 -36.54 7.60
CA LEU A 256 -15.34 -36.10 8.45
C LEU A 256 -15.80 -34.90 9.29
N ARG A 257 -15.66 -34.99 10.62
CA ARG A 257 -16.05 -33.92 11.55
C ARG A 257 -14.87 -33.48 12.40
N MET A 258 -14.74 -32.19 12.60
CA MET A 258 -13.80 -31.64 13.58
C MET A 258 -14.33 -31.87 15.00
N LYS A 259 -13.43 -32.16 15.94
CA LYS A 259 -13.72 -32.16 17.37
C LYS A 259 -13.76 -30.72 17.87
N GLN A 260 -14.86 -30.04 17.58
CA GLN A 260 -15.15 -28.74 18.16
C GLN A 260 -15.76 -28.92 19.55
N ASP A 261 -15.59 -27.91 20.40
CA ASP A 261 -16.32 -27.85 21.67
C ASP A 261 -17.73 -27.31 21.38
N MET A 262 -18.75 -28.13 21.63
CA MET A 262 -20.14 -27.76 21.36
C MET A 262 -20.72 -26.87 22.48
N GLN A 263 -19.95 -26.62 23.54
CA GLN A 263 -20.32 -25.78 24.68
C GLN A 263 -19.74 -24.35 24.59
N SER A 264 -18.93 -24.04 23.58
CA SER A 264 -18.44 -22.67 23.40
C SER A 264 -19.60 -21.76 22.99
N GLU A 265 -20.01 -20.87 23.90
CA GLU A 265 -20.88 -19.74 23.58
C GLU A 265 -20.13 -18.83 22.60
N LEU A 266 -20.69 -18.64 21.41
CA LEU A 266 -20.42 -17.50 20.54
C LEU A 266 -21.53 -16.48 20.75
#